data_AF-A0AAV9EDR3-F1
#
_entry.id   AF-A0AAV9EDR3-F1
#
_cell.length_a   1.000
_cell.length_b   1.000
_cell.length_c   1.000
_cell.angle_alpha   90.00
_cell.angle_beta   90.00
_cell.angle_gamma   90.00
#
_symmetry.space_group_name_H-M   'P 1'
#
loop_
_entity.id
_entity.type
_entity.pdbx_description
1 polymer ?
#
loop_
_entity_poly.entity_id
_entity_poly.type
_entity_poly.pdbx_seq_one_letter_code
_entity_poly.pdbx_strand_id
1 'polypeptide(L)'
;MGGGAVTALISRATAPVKLFFGPQQTRRTFRCSALQPPDVPRLAETARISLSPKEVEEFAPKIRQVIDWFGQLQAVDLENIVPSLRADNEVSVDPRQDQPVEFENREAMLAAVPSYEDPYIKLPKVLNKE
;
A
#
# COMPACT_ATOMS: atom_id res chain seq x y z
N MET A 1 -5.53 -32.72 63.60
CA MET A 1 -5.75 -31.61 62.64
C MET A 1 -4.45 -31.51 61.85
N GLY A 2 -4.28 -32.06 60.66
CA GLY A 2 -5.18 -32.08 59.51
C GLY A 2 -4.63 -31.08 58.50
N GLY A 3 -3.89 -31.54 57.50
CA GLY A 3 -3.29 -30.67 56.49
C GLY A 3 -2.38 -31.44 55.53
N GLY A 4 -2.99 -32.24 54.65
CA GLY A 4 -2.28 -32.87 53.54
C GLY A 4 -2.03 -31.84 52.43
N ALA A 5 -0.78 -31.71 52.01
CA ALA A 5 -0.43 -30.97 50.80
C ALA A 5 -0.58 -31.93 49.60
N VAL A 6 -1.55 -31.64 48.74
CA VAL A 6 -1.79 -32.37 47.48
C VAL A 6 -1.00 -31.67 46.39
N THR A 7 0.10 -32.28 45.95
CA THR A 7 0.92 -31.79 44.85
C THR A 7 0.25 -32.13 43.53
N ALA A 8 -0.35 -31.14 42.86
CA ALA A 8 -0.91 -31.29 41.52
C ALA A 8 0.19 -31.16 40.46
N LEU A 9 0.50 -32.27 39.80
CA LEU A 9 1.48 -32.37 38.72
C LEU A 9 0.77 -32.09 37.38
N ILE A 10 0.79 -30.84 36.92
CA ILE A 10 0.23 -30.47 35.60
C ILE A 10 1.32 -30.68 34.54
N SER A 11 1.24 -31.83 33.88
CA SER A 11 2.01 -32.14 32.67
C SER A 11 1.47 -31.33 31.49
N ARG A 12 2.23 -30.33 31.01
CA ARG A 12 1.98 -29.66 29.73
C ARG A 12 2.86 -30.29 28.66
N ALA A 13 2.29 -31.25 27.93
CA ALA A 13 2.89 -31.77 26.71
C ALA A 13 3.07 -30.61 25.71
N THR A 14 4.31 -30.32 25.35
CA THR A 14 4.66 -29.35 24.30
C THR A 14 4.80 -30.12 23.00
N ALA A 15 3.78 -30.04 22.13
CA ALA A 15 3.91 -30.53 20.76
C ALA A 15 4.62 -29.46 19.91
N PRO A 16 5.59 -29.83 19.05
CA PRO A 16 6.24 -28.87 18.18
C PRO A 16 5.27 -28.47 17.05
N VAL A 17 4.97 -27.18 16.94
CA VAL A 17 4.29 -26.60 15.78
C VAL A 17 5.20 -26.78 14.57
N LYS A 18 4.82 -27.71 13.68
CA LYS A 18 5.53 -27.96 12.44
C LYS A 18 5.14 -26.87 11.45
N LEU A 19 5.94 -25.80 11.41
CA LEU A 19 5.83 -24.72 10.43
C LEU A 19 6.10 -25.30 9.04
N PHE A 20 5.03 -25.57 8.31
CA PHE A 20 5.07 -25.97 6.91
C PHE A 20 5.22 -24.71 6.06
N PHE A 21 6.45 -24.27 5.83
CA PHE A 21 6.73 -23.25 4.82
C PHE A 21 6.61 -23.90 3.44
N GLY A 22 5.49 -23.66 2.76
CA GLY A 22 5.35 -23.95 1.34
C GLY A 22 6.35 -23.12 0.50
N PRO A 23 6.67 -23.56 -0.72
CA PRO A 23 7.62 -22.85 -1.57
C PRO A 23 7.00 -21.52 -2.03
N GLN A 24 7.47 -20.41 -1.45
CA GLN A 24 7.18 -19.07 -1.96
C GLN A 24 7.91 -18.89 -3.31
N GLN A 25 7.23 -19.25 -4.40
CA GLN A 25 7.47 -18.68 -5.74
C GLN A 25 7.08 -17.19 -5.67
N THR A 26 7.84 -16.18 -6.11
CA THR A 26 8.74 -16.07 -7.26
C THR A 26 9.87 -15.08 -6.94
N ARG A 27 11.11 -15.44 -7.29
CA ARG A 27 12.23 -14.48 -7.32
C ARG A 27 12.02 -13.53 -8.50
N ARG A 28 11.54 -12.31 -8.24
CA ARG A 28 11.79 -11.18 -9.15
C ARG A 28 13.13 -10.59 -8.77
N THR A 29 14.14 -10.83 -9.59
CA THR A 29 15.40 -10.07 -9.53
C THR A 29 15.08 -8.62 -9.90
N PHE A 30 15.17 -7.72 -8.91
CA PHE A 30 15.23 -6.29 -9.22
C PHE A 30 16.56 -6.04 -9.94
N ARG A 31 16.53 -5.91 -11.26
CA ARG A 31 17.68 -5.42 -12.03
C ARG A 31 17.89 -3.96 -11.63
N CYS A 32 18.78 -3.70 -10.69
CA CYS A 32 19.35 -2.36 -10.50
C CYS A 32 20.28 -2.09 -11.69
N SER A 33 19.73 -1.45 -12.72
CA SER A 33 20.52 -0.81 -13.77
C SER A 33 20.48 0.70 -13.52
N ALA A 34 21.56 1.39 -13.86
CA ALA A 34 21.71 2.84 -13.72
C ALA A 34 20.40 3.55 -14.08
N LEU A 35 19.84 4.28 -13.12
CA LEU A 35 18.53 4.91 -13.22
C LEU A 35 18.52 5.76 -14.49
N GLN A 36 17.73 5.34 -15.48
CA GLN A 36 17.54 6.12 -16.70
C GLN A 36 16.95 7.48 -16.30
N PRO A 37 17.30 8.57 -17.01
CA PRO A 37 16.72 9.88 -16.74
C PRO A 37 15.18 9.78 -16.70
N PRO A 38 14.52 10.36 -15.69
CA PRO A 38 13.08 10.28 -15.56
C PRO A 38 12.39 10.99 -16.73
N ASP A 39 11.48 10.30 -17.39
CA ASP A 39 10.60 10.87 -18.41
C ASP A 39 9.44 11.61 -17.71
N VAL A 40 9.65 12.91 -17.48
CA VAL A 40 8.69 13.78 -16.77
C VAL A 40 7.34 13.86 -17.48
N PRO A 41 7.26 14.05 -18.82
CA PRO A 41 5.98 14.00 -19.54
C PRO A 41 5.19 12.71 -19.27
N ARG A 42 5.83 11.54 -19.36
CA ARG A 42 5.17 10.25 -19.13
C ARG A 42 4.69 10.08 -17.69
N LEU A 43 5.49 10.55 -16.72
CA LEU A 43 5.11 10.55 -15.31
C LEU A 43 3.89 11.44 -15.06
N ALA A 44 3.84 12.61 -15.67
CA ALA A 44 2.72 13.53 -15.57
C ALA A 44 1.43 12.93 -16.13
N GLU A 45 1.51 12.26 -17.28
CA GLU A 45 0.36 11.54 -17.86
C GLU A 45 -0.15 10.43 -16.93
N THR A 46 0.76 9.66 -16.33
CA THR A 46 0.43 8.59 -15.38
C THR A 46 -0.27 9.14 -14.13
N ALA A 47 0.17 10.30 -13.64
CA ALA A 47 -0.41 10.98 -12.49
C ALA A 47 -1.64 11.83 -12.83
N ARG A 48 -2.06 11.90 -14.11
CA ARG A 48 -3.11 12.80 -14.60
C ARG A 48 -2.85 14.29 -14.27
N ILE A 49 -1.58 14.69 -14.29
CA ILE A 49 -1.15 16.07 -14.08
C ILE A 49 -0.86 16.71 -15.44
N SER A 50 -1.45 17.87 -15.72
CA SER A 50 -1.16 18.64 -16.92
C SER A 50 0.06 19.54 -16.65
N LEU A 51 1.10 19.42 -17.48
CA LEU A 51 2.31 20.24 -17.40
C LEU A 51 2.55 20.94 -18.73
N SER A 52 2.97 22.20 -18.68
CA SER A 52 3.50 22.94 -19.83
C SER A 52 4.95 22.55 -20.12
N PRO A 53 5.46 22.77 -21.35
CA PRO A 53 6.86 22.47 -21.68
C PRO A 53 7.87 23.17 -20.77
N LYS A 54 7.57 24.40 -20.34
CA LYS A 54 8.41 25.18 -19.41
C LYS A 54 8.49 24.55 -18.03
N GLU A 55 7.36 24.08 -17.51
CA GLU A 55 7.31 23.39 -16.20
C GLU A 55 8.06 22.06 -16.26
N VAL A 56 8.01 21.35 -17.39
CA VAL A 56 8.78 20.12 -17.59
C VAL A 56 10.29 20.39 -17.47
N GLU A 57 10.80 21.44 -18.13
CA GLU A 57 12.20 21.84 -18.04
C GLU A 57 12.61 22.24 -16.61
N GLU A 58 11.70 22.87 -15.86
CA GLU A 58 11.95 23.27 -14.48
C GLU A 58 11.93 22.09 -13.50
N PHE A 59 11.01 21.14 -13.66
CA PHE A 59 10.82 20.02 -12.73
C PHE A 59 11.76 18.85 -13.01
N ALA A 60 12.20 18.65 -14.26
CA ALA A 60 13.13 17.58 -14.62
C ALA A 60 14.40 17.51 -13.73
N PRO A 61 15.17 18.59 -13.52
CA PRO A 61 16.35 18.53 -12.67
C PRO A 61 16.00 18.29 -11.19
N LYS A 62 14.87 18.82 -10.69
CA LYS A 62 14.43 18.65 -9.29
C LYS A 62 14.07 17.18 -9.01
N ILE A 63 13.32 16.55 -9.92
CA ILE A 63 12.96 15.13 -9.81
C ILE A 63 14.21 14.26 -9.87
N ARG A 64 15.14 14.60 -10.77
CA ARG A 64 16.42 13.88 -10.88
C ARG A 64 17.22 13.93 -9.58
N GLN A 65 17.32 15.09 -8.94
CA GLN A 65 18.02 15.23 -7.65
C GLN A 65 17.42 14.33 -6.56
N VAL A 66 16.09 14.23 -6.50
CA VAL A 66 15.40 13.36 -5.53
C VAL A 66 15.70 11.89 -5.81
N ILE A 67 15.66 11.47 -7.08
CA ILE A 67 15.97 10.10 -7.50
C ILE A 67 17.43 9.75 -7.20
N ASP A 68 18.36 10.65 -7.49
CA ASP A 68 19.79 10.46 -7.21
C ASP A 68 20.04 10.32 -5.70
N TRP A 69 19.33 11.09 -4.87
CA TRP A 69 19.37 10.95 -3.42
C TRP A 69 18.85 9.58 -2.95
N PHE A 70 17.71 9.12 -3.46
CA PHE A 70 17.21 7.76 -3.19
C PHE A 70 18.13 6.65 -3.71
N GLY A 71 18.92 6.92 -4.75
CA GLY A 71 19.93 6.01 -5.29
C GLY A 71 20.94 5.52 -4.23
N GLN A 72 21.17 6.30 -3.17
CA GLN A 72 22.04 5.91 -2.05
C GLN A 72 21.56 4.62 -1.35
N LEU A 73 20.25 4.35 -1.36
CA LEU A 73 19.68 3.14 -0.75
C LEU A 73 20.03 1.86 -1.50
N GLN A 74 20.47 1.94 -2.76
CA GLN A 74 20.90 0.78 -3.56
C GLN A 74 22.21 0.17 -3.04
N ALA A 75 22.98 0.89 -2.23
CA ALA A 75 24.21 0.38 -1.63
C ALA A 75 23.98 -0.51 -0.41
N VAL A 76 22.74 -0.58 0.09
CA VAL A 76 22.38 -1.36 1.29
C VAL A 76 22.02 -2.79 0.88
N ASP A 77 22.60 -3.78 1.58
CA ASP A 77 22.26 -5.20 1.39
C ASP A 77 20.91 -5.53 2.04
N LEU A 78 20.01 -6.12 1.25
CA LEU A 78 18.65 -6.48 1.63
C LEU A 78 18.33 -7.96 1.37
N GLU A 79 19.31 -8.82 1.07
CA GLU A 79 19.06 -10.21 0.61
C GLU A 79 18.21 -11.05 1.57
N ASN A 80 18.27 -10.77 2.87
CA ASN A 80 17.64 -11.58 3.92
C ASN A 80 16.60 -10.83 4.77
N ILE A 81 16.15 -9.65 4.31
CA ILE A 81 15.19 -8.81 5.05
C ILE A 81 13.80 -8.94 4.44
N VAL A 82 12.79 -9.23 5.26
CA VAL A 82 11.38 -9.21 4.85
C VAL A 82 10.88 -7.77 4.77
N PRO A 83 10.23 -7.34 3.67
CA PRO A 83 9.67 -6.00 3.58
C PRO A 83 8.66 -5.72 4.70
N SER A 84 8.83 -4.59 5.40
CA SER A 84 7.83 -4.09 6.35
C SER A 84 6.72 -3.37 5.58
N LEU A 85 5.49 -3.85 5.70
CA LEU A 85 4.29 -3.23 5.08
C LEU A 85 3.56 -2.29 6.03
N ARG A 86 3.72 -2.50 7.34
CA ARG A 86 3.08 -1.74 8.40
C ARG A 86 4.04 -1.65 9.60
N ALA A 87 3.90 -0.60 10.40
CA ALA A 87 4.69 -0.39 11.60
C ALA A 87 4.37 -1.44 12.69
N ASP A 88 3.10 -1.79 12.85
CA ASP A 88 2.60 -2.89 13.68
C ASP A 88 2.61 -4.22 12.91
N ASN A 89 3.26 -5.22 13.49
CA ASN A 89 3.30 -6.58 12.96
C ASN A 89 2.13 -7.45 13.44
N GLU A 90 1.26 -6.92 14.31
CA GLU A 90 0.11 -7.64 14.83
C GLU A 90 -1.10 -7.44 13.92
N VAL A 91 -1.39 -8.47 13.12
CA VAL A 91 -2.57 -8.52 12.26
C VAL A 91 -3.78 -8.96 13.08
N SER A 92 -4.21 -8.13 14.04
CA SER A 92 -5.56 -8.22 14.59
C SER A 92 -6.47 -7.32 13.76
N VAL A 93 -6.77 -7.76 12.54
CA VAL A 93 -7.78 -7.11 11.71
C VAL A 93 -9.12 -7.70 12.11
N ASP A 94 -9.86 -6.97 12.93
CA ASP A 94 -11.26 -7.30 13.21
C ASP A 94 -12.07 -7.08 11.92
N PRO A 95 -12.67 -8.13 11.33
CA PRO A 95 -13.50 -7.96 10.15
C PRO A 95 -14.70 -7.06 10.49
N ARG A 96 -14.99 -6.10 9.61
CA ARG A 96 -16.24 -5.33 9.70
C ARG A 96 -17.43 -6.29 9.69
N GLN A 97 -18.36 -6.13 10.62
CA GLN A 97 -19.59 -6.92 10.64
C GLN A 97 -20.42 -6.70 9.38
N ASP A 98 -21.01 -7.77 8.85
CA ASP A 98 -21.87 -7.73 7.67
C ASP A 98 -23.29 -7.28 8.03
N GLN A 99 -23.42 -6.00 8.37
CA GLN A 99 -24.70 -5.37 8.65
C GLN A 99 -24.89 -4.16 7.73
N PRO A 100 -26.10 -3.99 7.15
CA PRO A 100 -26.42 -2.81 6.36
C PRO A 100 -26.47 -1.58 7.27
N VAL A 101 -25.85 -0.50 6.83
CA VAL A 101 -25.89 0.80 7.52
C VAL A 101 -26.46 1.81 6.53
N GLU A 102 -27.53 2.48 6.90
CA GLU A 102 -28.09 3.59 6.13
C GLU A 102 -27.23 4.83 6.32
N PHE A 103 -26.95 5.55 5.23
CA PHE A 103 -26.25 6.82 5.31
C PHE A 103 -27.28 7.94 5.36
N GLU A 104 -27.33 8.66 6.48
CA GLU A 104 -28.43 9.60 6.78
C GLU A 104 -28.38 10.89 5.94
N ASN A 105 -27.22 11.29 5.40
CA ASN A 105 -27.04 12.63 4.81
C ASN A 105 -26.66 12.61 3.32
N ARG A 106 -27.57 12.11 2.47
CA ARG A 106 -27.40 12.14 1.00
C ARG A 106 -27.22 13.57 0.47
N GLU A 107 -27.89 14.55 1.07
CA GLU A 107 -27.84 15.96 0.65
C GLU A 107 -26.44 16.56 0.75
N ALA A 108 -25.70 16.27 1.84
CA ALA A 108 -24.32 16.72 2.01
C ALA A 108 -23.38 16.13 0.95
N MET A 109 -23.62 14.89 0.51
CA MET A 109 -22.84 14.29 -0.58
C MET A 109 -23.08 15.02 -1.91
N LEU A 110 -24.34 15.32 -2.23
CA LEU A 110 -24.69 16.03 -3.46
C LEU A 110 -24.19 17.49 -3.45
N ALA A 111 -24.21 18.15 -2.30
CA ALA A 111 -23.69 19.51 -2.15
C ALA A 111 -22.18 19.61 -2.45
N ALA A 112 -21.42 18.53 -2.27
CA ALA A 112 -20.00 18.47 -2.60
C ALA A 112 -19.73 18.20 -4.09
N VAL A 113 -20.75 17.80 -4.87
CA VAL A 113 -20.60 17.46 -6.29
C VAL A 113 -20.71 18.74 -7.13
N PRO A 114 -19.70 19.09 -7.95
CA PRO A 114 -19.73 20.31 -8.76
C PRO A 114 -20.90 20.42 -9.74
N SER A 115 -21.36 19.29 -10.29
CA SER A 115 -22.45 19.24 -11.26
C SER A 115 -23.16 17.89 -11.23
N TYR A 116 -24.48 17.91 -11.02
CA TYR A 116 -25.33 16.71 -10.98
C TYR A 116 -26.70 17.01 -11.60
N GLU A 117 -27.44 15.96 -11.92
CA GLU A 117 -28.85 15.97 -12.33
C GLU A 117 -29.49 14.76 -11.69
N ASP A 118 -30.30 15.00 -10.65
CA ASP A 118 -30.78 13.93 -9.78
C ASP A 118 -31.42 12.78 -10.58
N PRO A 119 -31.01 11.52 -10.35
CA PRO A 119 -30.10 11.03 -9.30
C PRO A 119 -28.61 10.90 -9.69
N TYR A 120 -28.16 11.44 -10.83
CA TYR A 120 -26.86 11.17 -11.45
C TYR A 120 -25.84 12.31 -11.33
N ILE A 121 -24.55 11.97 -11.30
CA ILE A 121 -23.44 12.93 -11.38
C ILE A 121 -23.09 13.15 -12.86
N LYS A 122 -22.92 14.41 -13.27
CA LYS A 122 -22.55 14.73 -14.65
C LYS A 122 -21.05 14.59 -14.83
N LEU A 123 -20.65 13.72 -15.76
CA LEU A 123 -19.26 13.55 -16.16
C LEU A 123 -19.08 13.93 -17.64
N PRO A 124 -17.91 14.44 -18.05
CA PRO A 124 -17.57 14.54 -19.45
C PRO A 124 -17.71 13.17 -20.14
N LYS A 125 -18.29 13.15 -21.34
CA LYS A 125 -18.44 11.92 -22.11
C LYS A 125 -17.07 11.29 -22.35
N VAL A 126 -16.92 10.03 -21.97
CA VAL A 126 -15.72 9.25 -22.29
C VAL A 126 -15.73 9.00 -23.79
N LEU A 127 -14.79 9.64 -24.51
CA LEU A 127 -14.51 9.35 -25.90
C LEU A 127 -13.31 8.41 -25.92
N ASN A 128 -13.44 7.26 -26.57
CA ASN A 128 -12.29 6.42 -26.85
C ASN A 128 -11.39 7.19 -27.82
N LYS A 129 -10.15 7.47 -27.40
CA LYS A 129 -9.09 7.85 -28.34
C LYS A 129 -8.61 6.54 -28.97
N GLU A 130 -8.78 6.39 -30.28
CA GLU A 130 -8.04 5.38 -31.06
C GLU A 130 -6.54 5.65 -31.01
#